data_AF-A0A7K5I9V3-F1
#
_entry.id   AF-A0A7K5I9V3-F1
#
_cell.length_a   1.000
_cell.length_b   1.000
_cell.length_c   1.000
_cell.angle_alpha   90.00
_cell.angle_beta   90.00
_cell.angle_gamma   90.00
#
_symmetry.space_group_name_H-M   'P 1'
#
loop_
_entity.id
_entity.type
_entity.pdbx_description
1 polymer ?
#
loop_
_entity_poly.entity_id
_entity_poly.type
_entity_poly.pdbx_seq_one_letter_code
_entity_poly.pdbx_strand_id
1 'polypeptide(L)'
;PWQVVSDARRLSDVQWFRAAYGAAVQTVRVVASEETRKKRNWVFVAGVDDAESECGLDEGVAFDWVITNDGDEVALDEQLETLLQSVRGRL
;
A
#
# COMPACT_ATOMS: atom_id res chain seq x y z
N PRO A 1 17.10 -0.05 -12.75
CA PRO A 1 15.72 0.46 -12.94
C PRO A 1 14.75 -0.36 -12.07
N TRP A 2 13.93 0.30 -11.27
CA TRP A 2 12.90 -0.35 -10.44
C TRP A 2 11.56 -0.39 -11.18
N GLN A 3 10.70 -1.34 -10.81
CA GLN A 3 9.35 -1.50 -11.33
C GLN A 3 8.35 -1.30 -10.20
N VAL A 4 7.20 -0.68 -10.49
CA VAL A 4 6.11 -0.51 -9.54
C VAL A 4 4.91 -1.29 -10.03
N VAL A 5 4.38 -2.13 -9.14
CA VAL A 5 3.08 -2.78 -9.31
C VAL A 5 2.11 -2.04 -8.40
N SER A 6 1.26 -1.20 -8.99
CA SER A 6 0.43 -0.23 -8.25
C SER A 6 -0.89 -0.77 -7.73
N ASP A 7 -1.36 -1.91 -8.26
CA ASP A 7 -2.71 -2.43 -7.99
C ASP A 7 -2.71 -3.91 -7.60
N ALA A 8 -1.90 -4.25 -6.59
CA ALA A 8 -1.97 -5.56 -5.95
C ALA A 8 -3.16 -5.58 -4.99
N ARG A 9 -4.14 -6.46 -5.24
CA ARG A 9 -5.40 -6.51 -4.48
C ARG A 9 -5.58 -7.81 -3.71
N ARG A 10 -4.79 -8.85 -4.04
CA ARG A 10 -4.93 -10.18 -3.45
C ARG A 10 -3.65 -10.63 -2.78
N LEU A 11 -3.80 -11.39 -1.70
CA LEU A 11 -2.69 -12.08 -1.04
C LEU A 11 -1.87 -12.93 -2.02
N SER A 12 -2.52 -13.59 -2.99
CA SER A 12 -1.85 -14.38 -4.02
C SER A 12 -0.88 -13.57 -4.88
N ASP A 13 -1.19 -12.29 -5.14
CA ASP A 13 -0.31 -11.42 -5.93
C ASP A 13 1.01 -11.21 -5.17
N VAL A 14 0.91 -10.83 -3.89
CA VAL A 14 2.07 -10.61 -3.01
C VAL A 14 2.88 -11.88 -2.83
N GLN A 15 2.22 -13.02 -2.61
CA GLN A 15 2.89 -14.32 -2.48
C GLN A 15 3.63 -14.70 -3.76
N TRP A 16 3.03 -14.48 -4.93
CA TRP A 16 3.65 -14.78 -6.21
C TRP A 16 4.90 -13.93 -6.44
N PHE A 17 4.82 -12.61 -6.22
CA PHE A 17 5.99 -11.73 -6.37
C PHE A 17 7.11 -12.10 -5.40
N ARG A 18 6.79 -12.38 -4.13
CA ARG A 18 7.78 -12.80 -3.13
C ARG A 18 8.44 -14.13 -3.50
N ALA A 19 7.68 -15.08 -4.04
CA ALA A 19 8.23 -16.34 -4.50
C ALA A 19 9.13 -16.17 -5.75
N ALA A 20 8.75 -15.29 -6.67
CA ALA A 20 9.47 -15.08 -7.93
C ALA A 20 10.75 -14.22 -7.77
N TYR A 21 10.71 -13.19 -6.92
CA TYR A 21 11.78 -12.18 -6.82
C TYR A 21 12.42 -12.08 -5.43
N GLY A 22 11.91 -12.82 -4.44
CA GLY A 22 12.52 -12.93 -3.11
C GLY A 22 12.72 -11.57 -2.44
N ALA A 23 13.94 -11.34 -1.94
CA ALA A 23 14.32 -10.13 -1.20
C ALA A 23 14.32 -8.84 -2.04
N ALA A 24 14.19 -8.93 -3.37
CA ALA A 24 14.04 -7.75 -4.22
C ALA A 24 12.65 -7.11 -4.14
N VAL A 25 11.64 -7.84 -3.64
CA VAL A 25 10.29 -7.31 -3.45
C VAL A 25 10.24 -6.44 -2.21
N GLN A 26 9.71 -5.24 -2.37
CA GLN A 26 9.23 -4.42 -1.26
C GLN A 26 7.72 -4.20 -1.41
N THR A 27 7.00 -4.41 -0.31
CA THR A 27 5.56 -4.26 -0.20
C THR A 27 5.22 -2.96 0.52
N VAL A 28 4.40 -2.13 -0.13
CA VAL A 28 4.00 -0.81 0.38
C VAL A 28 2.48 -0.79 0.50
N ARG A 29 1.95 -0.62 1.71
CA ARG A 29 0.51 -0.39 1.96
C ARG A 29 0.27 1.10 2.08
N VAL A 30 -0.66 1.64 1.29
CA VAL A 30 -1.16 3.00 1.49
C VAL A 30 -2.44 2.93 2.29
N VAL A 31 -2.52 3.68 3.39
CA VAL A 31 -3.70 3.76 4.25
C VAL A 31 -4.17 5.20 4.36
N ALA A 32 -5.47 5.38 4.55
CA ALA A 32 -6.06 6.66 4.90
C ALA A 32 -7.14 6.39 5.95
N SER A 33 -7.20 7.24 6.96
CA SER A 33 -8.25 7.25 7.96
C SER A 33 -9.63 7.36 7.31
N GLU A 34 -10.62 6.80 7.98
CA GLU A 34 -12.01 6.89 7.54
C GLU A 34 -12.48 8.35 7.43
N GLU A 35 -12.01 9.24 8.32
CA GLU A 35 -12.30 10.66 8.26
C GLU A 35 -11.78 11.30 6.96
N THR A 36 -10.52 11.06 6.61
CA THR A 36 -9.93 11.60 5.38
C THR A 36 -10.59 11.01 4.13
N ARG A 37 -10.93 9.72 4.15
CA ARG A 37 -11.71 9.10 3.07
C ARG A 37 -13.06 9.80 2.89
N LYS A 38 -13.81 10.00 3.98
CA LYS A 38 -15.10 10.72 3.97
C LYS A 38 -14.98 12.15 3.45
N LYS A 39 -13.93 12.89 3.83
CA LYS A 39 -13.64 14.23 3.31
C LYS A 39 -13.41 14.24 1.79
N ARG A 40 -12.96 13.14 1.21
CA ARG A 40 -12.79 12.93 -0.24
C ARG A 40 -14.04 12.33 -0.90
N ASN A 41 -15.21 12.49 -0.28
CA ASN A 41 -16.50 11.98 -0.73
C ASN A 41 -16.57 10.45 -0.83
N TRP A 42 -15.71 9.72 -0.12
CA TRP A 42 -15.89 8.29 0.02
C TRP A 42 -17.09 8.01 0.94
N VAL A 43 -17.99 7.17 0.46
CA VAL A 43 -19.15 6.67 1.21
C VAL A 43 -18.98 5.17 1.27
N PHE A 44 -18.97 4.61 2.48
CA PHE A 44 -18.91 3.16 2.66
C PHE A 44 -20.12 2.49 1.98
N VAL A 45 -19.86 1.57 1.08
CA VAL A 45 -20.84 0.73 0.41
C VAL A 45 -20.62 -0.72 0.85
N ALA A 46 -21.53 -1.21 1.69
CA ALA A 46 -21.55 -2.61 2.09
C ALA A 46 -21.69 -3.52 0.85
N GLY A 47 -20.91 -4.59 0.81
CA GLY A 47 -20.73 -5.49 -0.34
C GLY A 47 -19.69 -5.03 -1.37
N VAL A 48 -19.12 -3.83 -1.24
CA VAL A 48 -18.05 -3.31 -2.11
C VAL A 48 -16.80 -3.02 -1.29
N ASP A 49 -16.91 -2.19 -0.25
CA ASP A 49 -15.77 -1.79 0.59
C ASP A 49 -15.34 -2.86 1.60
N ASP A 50 -16.20 -3.84 1.89
CA ASP A 50 -15.94 -5.02 2.73
C ASP A 50 -15.78 -6.30 1.90
N ALA A 51 -15.80 -6.19 0.57
CA ALA A 51 -15.58 -7.31 -0.31
C ALA A 51 -14.10 -7.75 -0.27
N GLU A 52 -13.86 -9.04 -0.51
CA GLU A 52 -12.51 -9.62 -0.56
C GLU A 52 -11.59 -8.91 -1.57
N SER A 53 -12.13 -8.29 -2.62
CA SER A 53 -11.36 -7.50 -3.58
C SER A 53 -10.74 -6.22 -3.01
N GLU A 54 -11.28 -5.70 -1.90
CA GLU A 54 -10.81 -4.48 -1.23
C GLU A 54 -10.12 -4.81 0.12
N CYS A 55 -10.57 -5.85 0.83
CA CYS A 55 -10.01 -6.30 2.11
C CYS A 55 -9.02 -7.48 2.01
N GLY A 56 -8.73 -8.00 0.81
CA GLY A 56 -7.91 -9.21 0.60
C GLY A 56 -6.44 -9.10 1.02
N LEU A 57 -6.03 -7.94 1.52
CA LEU A 57 -4.69 -7.63 2.04
C LEU A 57 -4.71 -7.03 3.45
N ASP A 58 -5.87 -6.94 4.10
CA ASP A 58 -5.99 -6.42 5.48
C ASP A 58 -5.40 -7.40 6.50
N GLU A 59 -5.37 -8.70 6.17
CA GLU A 59 -4.76 -9.75 6.98
C GLU A 59 -3.78 -10.58 6.14
N GLY A 60 -2.75 -11.15 6.79
CA GLY A 60 -1.86 -12.13 6.16
C GLY A 60 -0.70 -11.57 5.34
N VAL A 61 -0.54 -10.24 5.26
CA VAL A 61 0.65 -9.59 4.67
C VAL A 61 1.35 -8.70 5.69
N ALA A 62 2.59 -9.07 6.03
CA ALA A 62 3.51 -8.13 6.68
C ALA A 62 4.06 -7.18 5.62
N PHE A 63 3.60 -5.93 5.60
CA PHE A 63 4.10 -4.91 4.69
C PHE A 63 5.44 -4.37 5.16
N ASP A 64 6.36 -4.11 4.22
CA ASP A 64 7.65 -3.49 4.51
C ASP A 64 7.49 -2.01 4.83
N TRP A 65 6.49 -1.36 4.21
CA TRP A 65 6.17 0.05 4.39
C TRP A 65 4.66 0.24 4.52
N VAL A 66 4.26 1.13 5.43
CA VAL A 66 2.90 1.65 5.52
C VAL A 66 2.97 3.17 5.35
N ILE A 67 2.30 3.70 4.34
CA ILE A 67 2.25 5.13 4.02
C ILE A 67 0.87 5.65 4.39
N THR A 68 0.81 6.64 5.27
CA THR A 68 -0.44 7.27 5.70
C THR A 68 -0.73 8.50 4.84
N ASN A 69 -1.87 8.48 4.15
CA ASN A 69 -2.36 9.55 3.29
C ASN A 69 -3.61 10.22 3.91
N ASP A 70 -3.40 10.88 5.04
CA ASP A 70 -4.46 11.55 5.80
C ASP A 70 -4.72 13.00 5.38
N GLY A 71 -4.14 13.45 4.26
CA GLY A 71 -4.37 14.78 3.68
C GLY A 71 -3.40 15.86 4.18
N ASP A 72 -2.41 15.50 4.99
CA ASP A 72 -1.22 16.32 5.24
C ASP A 72 -0.20 16.04 4.13
N GLU A 73 -0.08 16.96 3.18
CA GLU A 73 0.83 16.84 2.03
C GLU A 73 2.29 16.81 2.45
N VAL A 74 2.66 17.59 3.47
CA VAL A 74 4.05 17.67 3.96
C VAL A 74 4.43 16.34 4.60
N ALA A 75 3.58 15.82 5.49
CA ALA A 75 3.83 14.53 6.12
C ALA A 75 3.82 13.37 5.10
N LEU A 76 3.00 13.45 4.05
CA LEU A 76 3.00 12.46 2.97
C LEU A 76 4.31 12.51 2.18
N ASP A 77 4.77 13.70 1.79
CA ASP A 77 6.02 13.87 1.04
C ASP A 77 7.23 13.37 1.84
N GLU A 78 7.32 13.67 3.14
CA GLU A 78 8.40 13.16 4.02
C GLU A 78 8.44 11.62 4.07
N GLN A 79 7.27 10.98 4.15
CA GLN A 79 7.17 9.51 4.11
C GLN A 79 7.62 8.94 2.76
N LEU A 80 7.22 9.58 1.65
CA LEU A 80 7.60 9.17 0.30
C LEU A 80 9.11 9.35 0.06
N GLU A 81 9.70 10.45 0.53
CA GLU A 81 11.14 10.67 0.44
C GLU A 81 11.93 9.60 1.18
N THR A 82 11.48 9.23 2.39
CA THR A 82 12.09 8.16 3.19
C THR A 82 12.03 6.82 2.46
N LEU A 83 10.86 6.48 1.89
CA LEU A 83 10.69 5.27 1.08
C LEU A 83 11.63 5.27 -0.14
N LEU A 84 11.70 6.39 -0.86
CA LEU A 84 12.56 6.54 -2.04
C LEU A 84 14.05 6.40 -1.68
N GLN A 85 14.48 6.97 -0.56
CA GLN A 85 15.86 6.82 -0.07
C GLN A 85 16.16 5.35 0.26
N SER A 86 15.23 4.65 0.92
CA SER A 86 15.40 3.22 1.22
C SER A 86 15.50 2.36 -0.04
N VAL A 87 14.63 2.60 -1.04
CA VAL A 87 14.67 1.86 -2.32
C VAL A 87 15.97 2.14 -3.06
N ARG A 88 16.45 3.39 -3.07
CA ARG A 88 17.72 3.75 -3.70
C ARG A 88 18.94 3.14 -3.01
N GLY A 89 18.91 3.00 -1.68
CA GLY A 89 20.01 2.40 -0.90
C GLY A 89 20.14 0.88 -1.05
N ARG A 90 19.17 0.22 -1.69
CA ARG A 90 19.21 -1.22 -2.00
C ARG A 90 19.77 -1.53 -3.39
N LEU A 91 20.10 -0.51 -4.17
CA LEU A 91 20.78 -0.60 -5.47
C LEU A 91 22.30 -0.60 -5.30
#